data_AF-A0A373VWQ6-F1
#
_entry.id   AF-A0A373VWQ6-F1
#
_cell.length_a   1.000
_cell.length_b   1.000
_cell.length_c   1.000
_cell.angle_alpha   90.00
_cell.angle_beta   90.00
_cell.angle_gamma   90.00
#
_symmetry.space_group_name_H-M   'P 1'
#
loop_
_entity.id
_entity.type
_entity.pdbx_description
1 polymer ?
#
loop_
_entity_poly.entity_id
_entity_poly.type
_entity_poly.pdbx_seq_one_letter_code
_entity_poly.pdbx_strand_id
1 'polypeptide(L)'
;MGAKYNQLNRDQRIKIETLYKAGIKVTDIAQQIGCHFSTVYRELKRAKTQHRRSSDWVEEEIYSYDKGQMIHDENKKRCGRMKIIQDDTEFIEFVEMMILEYHYSPAAILQEIERDGMEYDTKVCLTTMYNYIKSGTFPNIVLADCPYRRKKKIKKKKKVQKRFSKGKSIDERPKEVDERKEIGHWEMDSVVGPQGKGTKALLVLTERKTRKEILWLLKDHTSSEVVRALNGIEREMGEKKFRETFKTITVDNGVEFSDWKGMEKSRRNKNRKRTEIYYCHAYRSCERASNENQNRMLRRWWPKGTNFDSVTKKEVKKVEEWINEYPREILGWISSKEAYEKEAIA
;
A
#
# COMPACT_ATOMS: atom_id res chain seq x y z
N MET A 1 -32.55 25.10 22.66
CA MET A 1 -31.45 24.47 21.88
C MET A 1 -30.45 23.91 22.87
N GLY A 2 -30.39 22.58 23.02
CA GLY A 2 -29.48 21.95 23.98
C GLY A 2 -28.02 22.11 23.54
N ALA A 3 -27.23 22.80 24.34
CA ALA A 3 -25.78 22.84 24.16
C ALA A 3 -25.26 21.40 24.15
N LYS A 4 -24.50 21.03 23.10
CA LYS A 4 -23.82 19.73 23.04
C LYS A 4 -23.02 19.54 24.34
N TYR A 5 -23.29 18.44 25.04
CA TYR A 5 -22.52 18.06 26.22
C TYR A 5 -21.05 17.86 25.82
N ASN A 6 -20.19 18.78 26.24
CA ASN A 6 -18.74 18.64 26.11
C ASN A 6 -18.18 18.17 27.46
N GLN A 7 -17.36 17.12 27.42
CA GLN A 7 -16.61 16.69 28.60
C GLN A 7 -15.58 17.77 28.98
N LEU A 8 -15.39 17.97 30.28
CA LEU A 8 -14.38 18.91 30.79
C LEU A 8 -12.99 18.47 30.33
N ASN A 9 -12.22 19.41 29.78
CA ASN A 9 -10.79 19.20 29.48
C ASN A 9 -9.91 19.50 30.72
N ARG A 10 -8.61 19.20 30.65
CA ARG A 10 -7.69 19.38 31.77
C ARG A 10 -7.63 20.83 32.25
N ASP A 11 -7.57 21.79 31.32
CA ASP A 11 -7.49 23.22 31.65
C ASP A 11 -8.76 23.72 32.36
N GLN A 12 -9.93 23.23 31.95
CA GLN A 12 -11.19 23.51 32.61
C GLN A 12 -11.20 22.95 34.04
N ARG A 13 -10.65 21.75 34.28
CA ARG A 13 -10.52 21.19 35.64
C ARG A 13 -9.59 22.02 36.53
N ILE A 14 -8.46 22.49 35.99
CA ILE A 14 -7.54 23.40 36.69
C ILE A 14 -8.25 24.70 37.08
N LYS A 15 -9.04 25.28 36.16
CA LYS A 15 -9.84 26.48 36.43
C LYS A 15 -10.90 26.23 37.51
N ILE A 16 -11.60 25.09 37.47
CA ILE A 16 -12.57 24.71 38.52
C ILE A 16 -11.89 24.70 39.88
N GLU A 17 -10.73 24.03 40.00
CA GLU A 17 -10.02 23.96 41.28
C GLU A 17 -9.61 25.36 41.78
N THR A 18 -9.02 26.17 40.91
CA THR A 18 -8.54 27.51 41.25
C THR A 18 -9.68 28.41 41.74
N LEU A 19 -10.79 28.45 41.01
CA LEU A 19 -11.93 29.30 41.34
C LEU A 19 -12.70 28.78 42.56
N TYR A 20 -12.77 27.47 42.74
CA TYR A 20 -13.40 26.85 43.91
C TYR A 20 -12.60 27.11 45.19
N LYS A 21 -11.26 27.04 45.12
CA LYS A 21 -10.37 27.44 46.23
C LYS A 21 -10.48 28.92 46.57
N ALA A 22 -10.75 29.77 45.57
CA ALA A 22 -11.01 31.20 45.76
C ALA A 22 -12.41 31.52 46.34
N GLY A 23 -13.24 30.51 46.62
CA GLY A 23 -14.56 30.68 47.22
C GLY A 23 -15.66 31.18 46.26
N ILE A 24 -15.42 31.12 44.94
CA ILE A 24 -16.38 31.57 43.94
C ILE A 24 -17.55 30.56 43.86
N LYS A 25 -18.78 31.06 43.67
CA LYS A 25 -19.98 30.21 43.57
C LYS A 25 -19.92 29.31 42.35
N VAL A 26 -20.43 28.09 42.50
CA VAL A 26 -20.43 27.06 41.44
C VAL A 26 -21.17 27.51 40.17
N THR A 27 -22.20 28.34 40.30
CA THR A 27 -22.93 28.96 39.18
C THR A 27 -22.03 29.84 38.33
N ASP A 28 -21.19 30.64 38.97
CA ASP A 28 -20.32 31.63 38.32
C ASP A 28 -19.11 30.91 37.68
N ILE A 29 -18.59 29.88 38.36
CA ILE A 29 -17.58 28.97 37.81
C ILE A 29 -18.10 28.32 36.53
N ALA A 30 -19.34 27.82 36.54
CA ALA A 30 -19.95 27.18 35.38
C ALA A 30 -20.14 28.16 34.21
N GLN A 31 -20.53 29.40 34.49
CA GLN A 31 -20.65 30.46 33.49
C GLN A 31 -19.29 30.82 32.87
N GLN A 32 -18.24 30.95 33.68
CA GLN A 32 -16.88 31.24 33.19
C GLN A 32 -16.29 30.10 32.33
N ILE A 33 -16.64 28.86 32.65
CA ILE A 33 -16.18 27.67 31.91
C ILE A 33 -17.02 27.41 30.65
N GLY A 34 -18.24 27.95 30.59
CA GLY A 34 -19.20 27.71 29.52
C GLY A 34 -19.84 26.32 29.60
N CYS A 35 -20.14 25.83 30.81
CA CYS A 35 -20.82 24.55 31.02
C CYS A 35 -22.01 24.67 31.98
N HIS A 36 -22.84 23.63 32.08
CA HIS A 36 -23.96 23.62 33.01
C HIS A 36 -23.47 23.47 34.46
N PHE A 37 -24.08 24.16 35.43
CA PHE A 37 -23.68 24.12 36.84
C PHE A 37 -23.62 22.69 37.41
N SER A 38 -24.53 21.80 36.99
CA SER A 38 -24.52 20.40 37.42
C SER A 38 -23.27 19.65 36.97
N THR A 39 -22.61 20.04 35.87
CA THR A 39 -21.35 19.43 35.43
C THR A 39 -20.23 19.74 36.42
N VAL A 40 -20.16 20.98 36.92
CA VAL A 40 -19.19 21.39 37.94
C VAL A 40 -19.46 20.66 39.27
N TYR A 41 -20.72 20.58 39.72
CA TYR A 41 -21.06 19.82 40.93
C TYR A 41 -20.68 18.33 40.83
N ARG A 42 -20.95 17.69 39.69
CA ARG A 42 -20.60 16.28 39.46
C ARG A 42 -19.08 16.07 39.46
N GLU A 43 -18.34 17.00 38.87
CA GLU A 43 -16.87 16.95 38.85
C GLU A 43 -16.29 17.13 40.26
N LEU A 44 -16.74 18.15 41.00
CA LEU A 44 -16.33 18.39 42.39
C LEU A 44 -16.61 17.19 43.28
N LYS A 45 -17.77 16.55 43.14
CA LYS A 45 -18.13 15.34 43.90
C LYS A 45 -17.25 14.14 43.52
N ARG A 46 -16.95 13.98 42.22
CA ARG A 46 -16.19 12.85 41.69
C ARG A 46 -14.73 12.83 42.17
N ALA A 47 -14.10 13.99 42.30
CA ALA A 47 -12.66 14.09 42.58
C ALA A 47 -12.33 14.68 43.96
N LYS A 48 -13.21 14.48 44.94
CA LYS A 48 -12.90 14.80 46.34
C LYS A 48 -11.72 13.97 46.83
N THR A 49 -10.80 14.59 47.54
CA THR A 49 -9.67 13.94 48.19
C THR A 49 -9.44 14.52 49.56
N GLN A 50 -8.96 13.70 50.48
CA GLN A 50 -8.45 14.19 51.76
C GLN A 50 -7.08 14.82 51.51
N HIS A 51 -6.91 16.02 52.02
CA HIS A 51 -5.66 16.75 52.03
C HIS A 51 -5.32 17.08 53.47
N ARG A 52 -4.11 16.72 53.90
CA ARG A 52 -3.64 17.06 55.23
C ARG A 52 -2.87 18.36 55.14
N ARG A 53 -3.37 19.39 55.80
CA ARG A 53 -2.75 20.72 55.77
C ARG A 53 -1.41 20.67 56.50
N SER A 54 -0.37 21.22 55.87
CA SER A 54 1.01 21.12 56.37
C SER A 54 1.28 21.90 57.67
N SER A 55 0.42 22.86 58.02
CA SER A 55 0.61 23.75 59.17
C SER A 55 0.11 23.16 60.48
N ASP A 56 -1.04 22.50 60.45
CA ASP A 56 -1.80 22.06 61.63
C ASP A 56 -2.11 20.56 61.61
N TRP A 57 -1.68 19.84 60.57
CA TRP A 57 -1.91 18.40 60.35
C TRP A 57 -3.40 18.01 60.35
N VAL A 58 -4.29 18.99 60.16
CA VAL A 58 -5.73 18.76 60.07
C VAL A 58 -6.06 18.21 58.69
N GLU A 59 -6.91 17.19 58.65
CA GLU A 59 -7.44 16.63 57.41
C GLU A 59 -8.64 17.45 56.92
N GLU A 60 -8.55 17.94 55.69
CA GLU A 60 -9.61 18.67 55.01
C GLU A 60 -10.00 17.95 53.70
N GLU A 61 -11.29 17.91 53.38
CA GLU A 61 -11.75 17.46 52.06
C GLU A 61 -11.58 18.58 51.03
N ILE A 62 -10.72 18.37 50.05
CA ILE A 62 -10.54 19.28 48.92
C ILE A 62 -10.90 18.62 47.60
N TYR A 63 -11.25 19.43 46.61
CA TYR A 63 -11.25 18.99 45.22
C TYR A 63 -9.83 19.03 44.66
N SER A 64 -9.41 17.97 43.97
CA SER A 64 -8.14 17.91 43.23
C SER A 64 -8.40 17.69 41.75
N TYR A 65 -7.89 18.59 40.92
CA TYR A 65 -8.02 18.47 39.47
C TYR A 65 -7.28 17.23 38.92
N ASP A 66 -6.12 16.88 39.49
CA ASP A 66 -5.32 15.71 39.10
C ASP A 66 -6.09 14.41 39.33
N LYS A 67 -6.75 14.28 40.50
CA LYS A 67 -7.63 13.14 40.78
C LYS A 67 -8.81 13.07 39.80
N GLY A 68 -9.40 14.22 39.45
CA GLY A 68 -10.49 14.29 38.47
C GLY A 68 -10.05 13.87 37.09
N GLN A 69 -8.83 14.25 36.69
CA GLN A 69 -8.22 13.84 35.42
C GLN A 69 -7.89 12.33 35.42
N MET A 70 -7.31 11.80 36.50
CA MET A 70 -7.03 10.36 36.63
C MET A 70 -8.29 9.51 36.51
N ILE A 71 -9.35 9.84 37.26
CA ILE A 71 -10.64 9.12 37.19
C ILE A 71 -11.25 9.23 35.78
N HIS A 72 -11.11 10.38 35.12
CA HIS A 72 -11.57 10.53 33.74
C HIS A 72 -10.80 9.59 32.80
N ASP A 73 -9.47 9.55 32.90
CA ASP A 73 -8.62 8.74 32.04
C ASP A 73 -8.84 7.23 32.27
N GLU A 74 -9.03 6.80 33.52
CA GLU A 74 -9.40 5.41 33.85
C GLU A 74 -10.76 5.01 33.29
N ASN A 75 -11.78 5.85 33.48
CA ASN A 75 -13.10 5.58 32.91
C ASN A 75 -13.04 5.56 31.39
N LYS A 76 -12.23 6.44 30.78
CA LYS A 76 -12.04 6.48 29.33
C LYS A 76 -11.35 5.22 28.81
N LYS A 77 -10.42 4.61 29.57
CA LYS A 77 -9.82 3.30 29.24
C LYS A 77 -10.86 2.17 29.27
N ARG A 78 -11.87 2.26 30.16
CA ARG A 78 -12.98 1.30 30.27
C ARG A 78 -14.11 1.56 29.28
N CYS A 79 -14.14 2.75 28.67
CA CYS A 79 -15.11 3.11 27.67
C CYS A 79 -14.69 2.61 26.28
N GLY A 80 -15.66 2.18 25.49
CA GLY A 80 -15.45 1.73 24.12
C GLY A 80 -15.67 0.24 23.95
N ARG A 81 -15.75 -0.18 22.69
CA ARG A 81 -15.87 -1.60 22.34
C ARG A 81 -14.54 -2.30 22.65
N MET A 82 -14.60 -3.44 23.33
CA MET A 82 -13.43 -4.30 23.53
C MET A 82 -12.85 -4.74 22.17
N LYS A 83 -11.54 -4.97 22.11
CA LYS A 83 -10.89 -5.43 20.88
C LYS A 83 -11.43 -6.84 20.56
N ILE A 84 -11.66 -7.11 19.28
CA ILE A 84 -12.15 -8.42 18.80
C ILE A 84 -11.03 -9.48 18.89
N ILE A 85 -9.78 -9.08 18.66
CA ILE A 85 -8.59 -9.96 18.56
C ILE A 85 -8.07 -10.47 19.92
N GLN A 86 -8.78 -10.25 21.03
CA GLN A 86 -8.16 -10.29 22.37
C GLN A 86 -7.36 -11.57 22.69
N ASP A 87 -7.72 -12.74 22.15
CA ASP A 87 -7.05 -14.02 22.45
C ASP A 87 -6.88 -14.96 21.23
N ASP A 88 -6.92 -14.44 19.99
CA ASP A 88 -6.81 -15.27 18.76
C ASP A 88 -5.37 -15.32 18.25
N THR A 89 -4.54 -16.16 18.89
CA THR A 89 -3.11 -16.29 18.58
C THR A 89 -2.87 -16.81 17.16
N GLU A 90 -3.68 -17.75 16.69
CA GLU A 90 -3.53 -18.34 15.35
C GLU A 90 -3.75 -17.29 14.26
N PHE A 91 -4.77 -16.45 14.40
CA PHE A 91 -5.00 -15.33 13.48
C PHE A 91 -3.87 -14.32 13.52
N ILE A 92 -3.34 -14.00 14.71
CA ILE A 92 -2.21 -13.07 14.86
C ILE A 92 -0.98 -13.61 14.13
N GLU A 93 -0.57 -14.84 14.43
CA GLU A 93 0.61 -15.47 13.82
C GLU A 93 0.47 -15.57 12.30
N PHE A 94 -0.72 -15.97 11.80
CA PHE A 94 -0.98 -16.04 10.37
C PHE A 94 -0.84 -14.67 9.69
N VAL A 95 -1.46 -13.62 10.24
CA VAL A 95 -1.40 -12.27 9.67
C VAL A 95 0.05 -11.75 9.68
N GLU A 96 0.79 -11.99 10.76
CA GLU A 96 2.19 -11.57 10.87
C GLU A 96 3.08 -12.28 9.85
N MET A 97 2.98 -13.61 9.74
CA MET A 97 3.68 -14.41 8.73
C MET A 97 3.36 -13.91 7.32
N MET A 98 2.08 -13.68 7.01
CA MET A 98 1.66 -13.25 5.67
C MET A 98 2.20 -11.85 5.31
N ILE A 99 2.34 -10.94 6.27
CA ILE A 99 2.90 -9.60 6.02
C ILE A 99 4.43 -9.63 5.95
N LEU A 100 5.08 -10.28 6.91
CA LEU A 100 6.54 -10.25 7.06
C LEU A 100 7.25 -11.12 6.02
N GLU A 101 6.77 -12.34 5.82
CA GLU A 101 7.44 -13.33 4.96
C GLU A 101 6.86 -13.37 3.56
N TYR A 102 5.53 -13.38 3.44
CA TYR A 102 4.85 -13.45 2.15
C TYR A 102 4.58 -12.08 1.54
N HIS A 103 4.84 -10.98 2.25
CA HIS A 103 4.63 -9.60 1.77
C HIS A 103 3.20 -9.29 1.30
N TYR A 104 2.20 -9.94 1.90
CA TYR A 104 0.79 -9.66 1.61
C TYR A 104 0.33 -8.31 2.19
N SER A 105 -0.77 -7.82 1.64
CA SER A 105 -1.41 -6.62 2.18
C SER A 105 -2.55 -7.06 3.09
N PRO A 106 -2.92 -6.28 4.12
CA PRO A 106 -4.05 -6.61 4.99
C PRO A 106 -5.34 -6.97 4.25
N ALA A 107 -5.61 -6.33 3.10
CA ALA A 107 -6.77 -6.63 2.27
C ALA A 107 -6.67 -7.99 1.57
N ALA A 108 -5.49 -8.31 1.03
CA ALA A 108 -5.23 -9.59 0.41
C ALA A 108 -5.30 -10.75 1.41
N ILE A 109 -4.87 -10.54 2.66
CA ILE A 109 -4.92 -11.57 3.71
C ILE A 109 -6.37 -11.91 4.06
N LEU A 110 -7.20 -10.90 4.30
CA LEU A 110 -8.62 -11.13 4.60
C LEU A 110 -9.33 -11.90 3.49
N GLN A 111 -8.96 -11.63 2.25
CA GLN A 111 -9.50 -12.33 1.10
C GLN A 111 -8.99 -13.76 0.97
N GLU A 112 -7.72 -14.01 1.29
CA GLU A 112 -7.13 -15.35 1.30
C GLU A 112 -7.85 -16.25 2.32
N ILE A 113 -8.10 -15.70 3.52
CA ILE A 113 -8.87 -16.37 4.59
C ILE A 113 -10.26 -16.76 4.09
N GLU A 114 -10.96 -15.84 3.43
CA GLU A 114 -12.30 -16.09 2.89
C GLU A 114 -12.29 -17.12 1.76
N ARG A 115 -11.30 -17.03 0.84
CA ARG A 115 -11.21 -17.92 -0.32
C ARG A 115 -10.88 -19.35 0.05
N ASP A 116 -9.97 -19.53 0.99
CA ASP A 116 -9.48 -20.84 1.41
C ASP A 116 -10.35 -21.45 2.53
N GLY A 117 -11.41 -20.73 2.97
CA GLY A 117 -12.35 -21.20 3.97
C GLY A 117 -11.72 -21.34 5.36
N MET A 118 -10.71 -20.54 5.67
CA MET A 118 -10.03 -20.58 6.96
C MET A 118 -10.94 -20.00 8.04
N GLU A 119 -11.15 -20.75 9.12
CA GLU A 119 -11.96 -20.32 10.24
C GLU A 119 -11.07 -19.85 11.40
N TYR A 120 -11.25 -18.58 11.78
CA TYR A 120 -10.65 -17.97 12.94
C TYR A 120 -11.75 -17.40 13.84
N ASP A 121 -11.48 -17.32 15.15
CA ASP A 121 -12.38 -16.67 16.12
C ASP A 121 -12.54 -15.18 15.80
N THR A 122 -11.49 -14.56 15.26
CA THR A 122 -11.46 -13.18 14.84
C THR A 122 -12.07 -12.98 13.46
N LYS A 123 -13.16 -12.20 13.41
CA LYS A 123 -13.73 -11.65 12.16
C LYS A 123 -13.61 -10.14 12.13
N VAL A 124 -12.78 -9.61 11.24
CA VAL A 124 -12.49 -8.16 11.14
C VAL A 124 -12.59 -7.65 9.72
N CYS A 125 -13.11 -6.44 9.56
CA CYS A 125 -13.04 -5.72 8.28
C CYS A 125 -11.64 -5.10 8.09
N LEU A 126 -11.31 -4.71 6.85
CA LEU A 126 -10.02 -4.11 6.49
C LEU A 126 -9.63 -2.90 7.36
N THR A 127 -10.58 -2.01 7.63
CA THR A 127 -10.34 -0.83 8.47
C THR A 127 -9.95 -1.22 9.89
N THR A 128 -10.62 -2.24 10.44
CA THR A 128 -10.31 -2.78 11.77
C THR A 128 -8.94 -3.44 11.81
N MET A 129 -8.57 -4.19 10.77
CA MET A 129 -7.24 -4.79 10.62
C MET A 129 -6.14 -3.72 10.69
N TYR A 130 -6.26 -2.62 9.92
CA TYR A 130 -5.31 -1.52 9.99
C TYR A 130 -5.29 -0.80 11.36
N ASN A 131 -6.45 -0.63 12.00
CA ASN A 131 -6.52 -0.02 13.33
C ASN A 131 -5.80 -0.87 14.37
N TYR A 132 -5.89 -2.19 14.28
CA TYR A 132 -5.21 -3.11 15.18
C TYR A 132 -3.69 -3.10 14.99
N ILE A 133 -3.21 -3.12 13.74
CA ILE A 133 -1.79 -2.92 13.42
C ILE A 133 -1.29 -1.58 13.99
N LYS A 134 -2.06 -0.50 13.81
CA LYS A 134 -1.69 0.83 14.32
C LYS A 134 -1.68 0.89 15.86
N SER A 135 -2.56 0.13 16.51
CA SER A 135 -2.69 0.11 17.97
C SER A 135 -1.70 -0.82 18.68
N GLY A 136 -0.85 -1.53 17.92
CA GLY A 136 0.09 -2.52 18.47
C GLY A 136 -0.61 -3.78 18.99
N THR A 137 -1.76 -4.15 18.42
CA THR A 137 -2.41 -5.45 18.76
C THR A 137 -1.59 -6.62 18.21
N PHE A 138 -0.95 -6.46 17.06
CA PHE A 138 -0.03 -7.43 16.51
C PHE A 138 1.39 -7.12 17.04
N PRO A 139 2.01 -7.99 17.85
CA PRO A 139 3.28 -7.70 18.49
C PRO A 139 4.45 -7.48 17.53
N ASN A 140 4.50 -8.22 16.42
CA ASN A 140 5.68 -8.30 15.55
C ASN A 140 5.57 -7.45 14.28
N ILE A 141 4.43 -6.80 14.04
CA ILE A 141 4.23 -5.93 12.88
C ILE A 141 3.80 -4.52 13.26
N VAL A 142 4.28 -3.58 12.49
CA VAL A 142 3.85 -2.18 12.53
C VAL A 142 3.33 -1.75 11.17
N LEU A 143 2.68 -0.58 11.12
CA LEU A 143 2.18 -0.03 9.86
C LEU A 143 3.29 0.17 8.81
N ALA A 144 4.55 0.26 9.25
CA ALA A 144 5.70 0.35 8.37
C ALA A 144 5.89 -0.92 7.52
N ASP A 145 5.53 -2.09 8.03
CA ASP A 145 5.71 -3.37 7.34
C ASP A 145 4.64 -3.58 6.25
N CYS A 146 3.55 -2.82 6.32
CA CYS A 146 2.51 -2.85 5.29
C CYS A 146 2.98 -2.20 3.96
N PRO A 147 2.66 -2.82 2.80
CA PRO A 147 3.24 -2.45 1.50
C PRO A 147 2.77 -1.09 0.95
N TYR A 148 1.60 -0.59 1.36
CA TYR A 148 0.99 0.60 0.77
C TYR A 148 1.07 1.83 1.68
N ARG A 149 2.27 2.39 1.81
CA ARG A 149 2.43 3.70 2.47
C ARG A 149 2.00 4.82 1.52
N ARG A 150 1.05 5.66 1.94
CA ARG A 150 0.72 6.90 1.23
C ARG A 150 1.91 7.86 1.31
N LYS A 151 2.72 7.94 0.26
CA LYS A 151 3.83 8.90 0.20
C LYS A 151 3.29 10.33 0.06
N LYS A 152 3.95 11.30 0.71
CA LYS A 152 3.69 12.73 0.49
C LYS A 152 3.88 13.04 -1.00
N LYS A 153 2.93 13.76 -1.61
CA LYS A 153 3.02 14.22 -2.99
C LYS A 153 4.21 15.19 -3.11
N ILE A 154 5.30 14.76 -3.72
CA ILE A 154 6.42 15.64 -4.08
C ILE A 154 6.09 16.26 -5.44
N LYS A 155 6.10 17.59 -5.54
CA LYS A 155 5.97 18.29 -6.81
C LYS A 155 7.18 17.95 -7.69
N LYS A 156 6.99 17.12 -8.72
CA LYS A 156 8.02 16.85 -9.73
C LYS A 156 8.10 18.04 -10.68
N LYS A 157 9.32 18.55 -10.94
CA LYS A 157 9.55 19.54 -12.01
C LYS A 157 9.27 18.87 -13.36
N LYS A 158 8.46 19.50 -14.20
CA LYS A 158 8.28 19.11 -15.61
C LYS A 158 9.64 19.28 -16.30
N LYS A 159 10.29 18.17 -16.69
CA LYS A 159 11.44 18.24 -17.60
C LYS A 159 10.88 18.43 -19.02
N VAL A 160 11.61 19.18 -19.85
CA VAL A 160 11.26 19.40 -21.26
C VAL A 160 11.85 18.27 -22.11
N GLN A 161 11.08 17.84 -23.12
CA GLN A 161 11.41 16.76 -24.03
C GLN A 161 12.75 17.02 -24.72
N LYS A 162 13.68 16.07 -24.61
CA LYS A 162 14.96 16.15 -25.33
C LYS A 162 14.97 15.38 -26.65
N ARG A 163 13.99 14.50 -26.93
CA ARG A 163 14.02 13.57 -28.08
C ARG A 163 12.63 13.24 -28.64
N PHE A 164 12.56 13.09 -29.96
CA PHE A 164 11.41 12.57 -30.71
C PHE A 164 11.25 11.05 -30.50
N SER A 165 10.02 10.53 -30.65
CA SER A 165 9.76 9.08 -30.62
C SER A 165 10.51 8.40 -31.78
N LYS A 166 11.15 7.26 -31.50
CA LYS A 166 11.97 6.56 -32.49
C LYS A 166 11.18 5.57 -33.35
N GLY A 167 9.93 5.26 -33.01
CA GLY A 167 9.04 4.33 -33.71
C GLY A 167 7.58 4.79 -33.71
N LYS A 168 6.65 3.86 -33.95
CA LYS A 168 5.20 4.16 -34.03
C LYS A 168 4.70 4.83 -32.75
N SER A 169 3.93 5.91 -32.88
CA SER A 169 3.31 6.61 -31.76
C SER A 169 2.20 5.76 -31.15
N ILE A 170 1.95 5.93 -29.86
CA ILE A 170 0.80 5.35 -29.17
C ILE A 170 -0.54 5.75 -29.82
N ASP A 171 -0.60 6.90 -30.50
CA ASP A 171 -1.79 7.37 -31.22
C ASP A 171 -2.15 6.50 -32.42
N GLU A 172 -1.17 5.79 -33.00
CA GLU A 172 -1.37 4.88 -34.13
C GLU A 172 -1.87 3.50 -33.69
N ARG A 173 -1.90 3.22 -32.38
CA ARG A 173 -2.37 1.96 -31.83
C ARG A 173 -3.89 1.86 -31.93
N PRO A 174 -4.46 0.69 -32.29
CA PRO A 174 -5.91 0.51 -32.32
C PRO A 174 -6.57 0.91 -30.99
N LYS A 175 -7.66 1.69 -31.06
CA LYS A 175 -8.33 2.23 -29.86
C LYS A 175 -8.95 1.15 -28.97
N GLU A 176 -9.34 0.02 -29.56
CA GLU A 176 -9.87 -1.16 -28.86
C GLU A 176 -8.93 -1.68 -27.76
N VAL A 177 -7.61 -1.48 -27.94
CA VAL A 177 -6.58 -1.88 -26.98
C VAL A 177 -6.73 -1.15 -25.65
N ASP A 178 -7.27 0.07 -25.64
CA ASP A 178 -7.48 0.86 -24.42
C ASP A 178 -8.70 0.42 -23.61
N GLU A 179 -9.62 -0.31 -24.23
CA GLU A 179 -10.77 -0.91 -23.54
C GLU A 179 -10.36 -2.13 -22.70
N ARG A 180 -9.17 -2.69 -22.94
CA ARG A 180 -8.61 -3.85 -22.20
C ARG A 180 -9.55 -5.07 -22.24
N LYS A 181 -10.27 -5.23 -23.37
CA LYS A 181 -11.26 -6.30 -23.56
C LYS A 181 -10.65 -7.62 -24.01
N GLU A 182 -9.47 -7.60 -24.61
CA GLU A 182 -8.76 -8.80 -25.03
C GLU A 182 -7.36 -8.91 -24.40
N ILE A 183 -6.87 -10.14 -24.27
CA ILE A 183 -5.49 -10.40 -23.89
C ILE A 183 -4.55 -10.20 -25.07
N GLY A 184 -3.29 -9.94 -24.75
CA GLY A 184 -2.20 -9.93 -25.72
C GLY A 184 -1.60 -8.55 -25.98
N HIS A 185 -2.08 -7.54 -25.27
CA HIS A 185 -1.47 -6.22 -25.25
C HIS A 185 -0.66 -6.06 -23.98
N TRP A 186 0.63 -5.80 -24.13
CA TRP A 186 1.56 -5.73 -23.01
C TRP A 186 2.14 -4.32 -22.89
N GLU A 187 2.45 -3.92 -21.67
CA GLU A 187 3.27 -2.77 -21.36
C GLU A 187 4.66 -3.29 -20.96
N MET A 188 5.73 -2.76 -21.55
CA MET A 188 7.11 -3.13 -21.22
C MET A 188 7.78 -1.98 -20.46
N ASP A 189 8.48 -2.32 -19.39
CA ASP A 189 9.22 -1.41 -18.54
C ASP A 189 10.55 -2.02 -18.10
N SER A 190 11.43 -1.19 -17.55
CA SER A 190 12.67 -1.65 -16.93
C SER A 190 12.81 -1.13 -15.51
N VAL A 191 13.27 -1.99 -14.61
CA VAL A 191 13.54 -1.66 -13.21
C VAL A 191 15.03 -1.78 -12.98
N VAL A 192 15.66 -0.64 -12.71
CA VAL A 192 17.10 -0.56 -12.45
C VAL A 192 17.42 -0.53 -10.95
N GLY A 193 18.62 -0.99 -10.63
CA GLY A 193 19.23 -0.88 -9.31
C GLY A 193 19.74 0.53 -9.02
N PRO A 194 20.49 0.73 -7.91
CA PRO A 194 21.12 2.00 -7.60
C PRO A 194 22.11 2.43 -8.70
N GLN A 195 22.05 3.70 -9.09
CA GLN A 195 22.89 4.26 -10.14
C GLN A 195 24.39 4.09 -9.82
N GLY A 196 25.15 3.56 -10.78
CA GLY A 196 26.59 3.32 -10.64
C GLY A 196 26.96 2.12 -9.77
N LYS A 197 25.99 1.37 -9.25
CA LYS A 197 26.19 0.16 -8.45
C LYS A 197 25.50 -1.01 -9.14
N GLY A 198 26.28 -1.68 -9.99
CA GLY A 198 25.86 -2.82 -10.79
C GLY A 198 25.34 -2.45 -12.17
N THR A 199 25.26 -3.45 -13.04
CA THR A 199 24.88 -3.25 -14.44
C THR A 199 23.56 -3.91 -14.79
N LYS A 200 23.17 -4.96 -14.05
CA LYS A 200 21.92 -5.67 -14.31
C LYS A 200 20.69 -4.81 -14.07
N ALA A 201 19.65 -5.12 -14.85
CA ALA A 201 18.34 -4.53 -14.73
C ALA A 201 17.28 -5.62 -14.88
N LEU A 202 16.07 -5.35 -14.41
CA LEU A 202 14.94 -6.25 -14.58
C LEU A 202 14.03 -5.70 -15.67
N LEU A 203 13.82 -6.47 -16.74
CA LEU A 203 12.78 -6.19 -17.72
C LEU A 203 11.45 -6.71 -17.17
N VAL A 204 10.41 -5.88 -17.28
CA VAL A 204 9.07 -6.16 -16.77
C VAL A 204 8.09 -6.04 -17.94
N LEU A 205 7.28 -7.08 -18.13
CA LEU A 205 6.24 -7.14 -19.14
C LEU A 205 4.91 -7.38 -18.43
N THR A 206 4.03 -6.38 -18.48
CA THR A 206 2.71 -6.37 -17.82
C THR A 206 1.59 -6.51 -18.85
N GLU A 207 0.75 -7.54 -18.73
CA GLU A 207 -0.42 -7.71 -19.59
C GLU A 207 -1.54 -6.70 -19.22
N ARG A 208 -2.19 -6.08 -20.21
CA ARG A 208 -3.09 -4.94 -19.98
C ARG A 208 -4.50 -5.31 -19.50
N LYS A 209 -4.99 -6.53 -19.67
CA LYS A 209 -6.29 -6.98 -19.18
C LYS A 209 -6.17 -7.65 -17.80
N THR A 210 -5.43 -8.73 -17.72
CA THR A 210 -5.30 -9.63 -16.56
C THR A 210 -4.14 -9.28 -15.64
N ARG A 211 -3.25 -8.36 -16.05
CA ARG A 211 -2.11 -7.89 -15.24
C ARG A 211 -1.07 -8.98 -14.96
N LYS A 212 -1.03 -10.02 -15.79
CA LYS A 212 0.03 -11.03 -15.74
C LYS A 212 1.38 -10.40 -15.99
N GLU A 213 2.37 -10.80 -15.20
CA GLU A 213 3.73 -10.31 -15.26
C GLU A 213 4.66 -11.36 -15.84
N ILE A 214 5.59 -10.90 -16.67
CA ILE A 214 6.77 -11.65 -17.08
C ILE A 214 8.00 -10.81 -16.72
N LEU A 215 8.90 -11.40 -15.95
CA LEU A 215 10.12 -10.77 -15.45
C LEU A 215 11.34 -11.41 -16.11
N TRP A 216 12.26 -10.58 -16.59
CA TRP A 216 13.48 -11.08 -17.21
C TRP A 216 14.70 -10.31 -16.73
N LEU A 217 15.67 -11.03 -16.16
CA LEU A 217 16.92 -10.43 -15.69
C LEU A 217 17.84 -10.12 -16.89
N LEU A 218 18.11 -8.83 -17.10
CA LEU A 218 19.04 -8.31 -18.10
C LEU A 218 20.46 -8.27 -17.53
N LYS A 219 21.46 -8.50 -18.38
CA LYS A 219 22.88 -8.35 -17.97
C LYS A 219 23.25 -6.89 -17.79
N ASP A 220 22.80 -6.03 -18.71
CA ASP A 220 23.02 -4.59 -18.69
C ASP A 220 21.73 -3.84 -19.08
N HIS A 221 21.61 -2.57 -18.67
CA HIS A 221 20.50 -1.70 -19.07
C HIS A 221 20.71 -1.09 -20.47
N THR A 222 20.71 -1.95 -21.50
CA THR A 222 20.94 -1.54 -22.91
C THR A 222 19.88 -2.11 -23.86
N SER A 223 19.71 -1.48 -25.03
CA SER A 223 18.74 -1.95 -26.03
C SER A 223 19.08 -3.33 -26.61
N SER A 224 20.37 -3.64 -26.74
CA SER A 224 20.79 -4.96 -27.23
C SER A 224 20.44 -6.09 -26.25
N GLU A 225 20.44 -5.81 -24.94
CA GLU A 225 20.01 -6.76 -23.91
C GLU A 225 18.49 -6.93 -23.90
N VAL A 226 17.71 -5.85 -24.11
CA VAL A 226 16.24 -5.95 -24.26
C VAL A 226 15.86 -6.83 -25.46
N VAL A 227 16.49 -6.63 -26.62
CA VAL A 227 16.26 -7.49 -27.80
C VAL A 227 16.65 -8.94 -27.50
N ARG A 228 17.76 -9.16 -26.78
CA ARG A 228 18.18 -10.51 -26.35
C ARG A 228 17.19 -11.15 -25.35
N ALA A 229 16.56 -10.37 -24.48
CA ALA A 229 15.52 -10.86 -23.60
C ALA A 229 14.28 -11.31 -24.39
N LEU A 230 13.77 -10.49 -25.32
CA LEU A 230 12.66 -10.87 -26.19
C LEU A 230 12.99 -12.10 -27.04
N ASN A 231 14.23 -12.23 -27.52
CA ASN A 231 14.73 -13.42 -28.20
C ASN A 231 14.70 -14.66 -27.30
N GLY A 232 15.02 -14.51 -26.01
CA GLY A 232 14.97 -15.56 -25.01
C GLY A 232 13.54 -16.03 -24.77
N ILE A 233 12.62 -15.09 -24.54
CA ILE A 233 11.19 -15.36 -24.34
C ILE A 233 10.59 -16.06 -25.57
N GLU A 234 10.86 -15.56 -26.78
CA GLU A 234 10.40 -16.20 -28.03
C GLU A 234 10.99 -17.61 -28.21
N ARG A 235 12.23 -17.82 -27.77
CA ARG A 235 12.84 -19.15 -27.83
C ARG A 235 12.11 -20.13 -26.90
N GLU A 236 11.77 -19.71 -25.69
CA GLU A 236 11.09 -20.52 -24.68
C GLU A 236 9.64 -20.83 -25.05
N MET A 237 8.89 -19.83 -25.56
CA MET A 237 7.48 -20.01 -25.92
C MET A 237 7.26 -20.61 -27.31
N GLY A 238 8.20 -20.39 -28.23
CA GLY A 238 8.02 -20.66 -29.65
C GLY A 238 7.41 -19.49 -30.41
N GLU A 239 7.66 -19.43 -31.73
CA GLU A 239 7.27 -18.30 -32.58
C GLU A 239 5.76 -18.05 -32.64
N LYS A 240 4.97 -19.11 -32.85
CA LYS A 240 3.50 -19.01 -32.95
C LYS A 240 2.89 -18.47 -31.65
N LYS A 241 3.22 -19.14 -30.54
CA LYS A 241 2.74 -18.78 -29.20
C LYS A 241 3.19 -17.38 -28.77
N PHE A 242 4.40 -16.96 -29.13
CA PHE A 242 4.87 -15.60 -28.86
C PHE A 242 3.98 -14.56 -29.54
N ARG A 243 3.64 -14.74 -30.83
CA ARG A 243 2.76 -13.80 -31.55
C ARG A 243 1.35 -13.75 -30.99
N GLU A 244 0.81 -14.90 -30.61
CA GLU A 244 -0.51 -15.00 -29.97
C GLU A 244 -0.51 -14.32 -28.60
N THR A 245 0.58 -14.47 -27.85
CA THR A 245 0.75 -13.88 -26.51
C THR A 245 1.01 -12.37 -26.58
N PHE A 246 1.82 -11.90 -27.53
CA PHE A 246 2.25 -10.50 -27.63
C PHE A 246 1.78 -9.89 -28.95
N LYS A 247 0.49 -9.54 -29.04
CA LYS A 247 -0.09 -8.82 -30.19
C LYS A 247 0.57 -7.45 -30.36
N THR A 248 0.65 -6.68 -29.27
CA THR A 248 1.34 -5.38 -29.24
C THR A 248 2.09 -5.19 -27.92
N ILE A 249 3.21 -4.48 -27.95
CA ILE A 249 3.94 -4.06 -26.75
C ILE A 249 4.07 -2.54 -26.74
N THR A 250 3.71 -1.94 -25.61
CA THR A 250 3.81 -0.49 -25.38
C THR A 250 5.01 -0.16 -24.50
N VAL A 251 5.88 0.74 -24.95
CA VAL A 251 7.11 1.17 -24.25
C VAL A 251 7.10 2.68 -24.03
N ASP A 252 8.00 3.18 -23.17
CA ASP A 252 8.34 4.59 -23.17
C ASP A 252 9.52 4.90 -24.12
N ASN A 253 9.93 6.18 -24.14
CA ASN A 253 11.04 6.65 -24.95
C ASN A 253 12.41 6.47 -24.26
N GLY A 254 12.54 5.46 -23.40
CA GLY A 254 13.80 5.04 -22.77
C GLY A 254 14.87 4.67 -23.80
N VAL A 255 16.14 4.84 -23.42
CA VAL A 255 17.28 4.53 -24.31
C VAL A 255 17.42 3.02 -24.53
N GLU A 256 17.06 2.23 -23.53
CA GLU A 256 16.98 0.78 -23.56
C GLU A 256 15.91 0.28 -24.54
N PHE A 257 14.89 1.08 -24.83
CA PHE A 257 13.85 0.72 -25.80
C PHE A 257 14.09 1.34 -27.16
N SER A 258 15.30 1.81 -27.47
CA SER A 258 15.54 2.56 -28.70
C SER A 258 15.62 1.72 -29.99
N ASP A 259 15.81 0.41 -29.88
CA ASP A 259 15.92 -0.52 -31.02
C ASP A 259 14.58 -1.23 -31.31
N TRP A 260 13.56 -0.48 -31.74
CA TRP A 260 12.27 -1.07 -32.09
C TRP A 260 12.36 -2.09 -33.22
N LYS A 261 13.25 -1.90 -34.18
CA LYS A 261 13.43 -2.83 -35.31
C LYS A 261 13.90 -4.19 -34.79
N GLY A 262 14.86 -4.21 -33.87
CA GLY A 262 15.31 -5.43 -33.19
C GLY A 262 14.22 -6.07 -32.34
N MET A 263 13.42 -5.26 -31.64
CA MET A 263 12.31 -5.75 -30.81
C MET A 263 11.17 -6.37 -31.64
N GLU A 264 10.84 -5.80 -32.80
CA GLU A 264 9.80 -6.33 -33.70
C GLU A 264 10.27 -7.52 -34.54
N LYS A 265 11.56 -7.59 -34.90
CA LYS A 265 12.08 -8.66 -35.77
C LYS A 265 12.06 -10.00 -35.04
N SER A 266 11.46 -11.05 -35.59
CA SER A 266 11.51 -12.41 -35.00
C SER A 266 12.89 -13.06 -35.13
N ARG A 267 13.29 -13.84 -34.10
CA ARG A 267 14.52 -14.64 -34.13
C ARG A 267 14.39 -15.84 -35.05
N ARG A 268 13.21 -16.47 -35.10
CA ARG A 268 12.95 -17.71 -35.84
C ARG A 268 12.56 -17.45 -37.29
N ASN A 269 11.79 -16.39 -37.55
CA ASN A 269 11.30 -16.06 -38.88
C ASN A 269 11.62 -14.62 -39.26
N LYS A 270 12.66 -14.43 -40.06
CA LYS A 270 13.11 -13.08 -40.47
C LYS A 270 12.10 -12.34 -41.36
N ASN A 271 11.13 -13.04 -41.94
CA ASN A 271 10.16 -12.47 -42.87
C ASN A 271 8.88 -11.96 -42.18
N ARG A 272 8.69 -12.25 -40.89
CA ARG A 272 7.51 -11.82 -40.13
C ARG A 272 7.90 -11.22 -38.80
N LYS A 273 7.26 -10.10 -38.44
CA LYS A 273 7.43 -9.48 -37.12
C LYS A 273 6.96 -10.43 -36.01
N ARG A 274 7.61 -10.40 -34.85
CA ARG A 274 7.20 -11.14 -33.64
C ARG A 274 6.06 -10.44 -32.89
N THR A 275 5.99 -9.12 -32.99
CA THR A 275 5.01 -8.24 -32.34
C THR A 275 5.10 -6.84 -32.96
N GLU A 276 4.20 -5.94 -32.56
CA GLU A 276 4.27 -4.52 -32.88
C GLU A 276 4.64 -3.68 -31.65
N ILE A 277 5.55 -2.72 -31.81
CA ILE A 277 5.99 -1.82 -30.73
C ILE A 277 5.36 -0.43 -30.89
N TYR A 278 4.77 0.08 -29.81
CA TYR A 278 4.20 1.43 -29.73
C TYR A 278 4.89 2.25 -28.63
N TYR A 279 5.19 3.51 -28.91
CA TYR A 279 5.85 4.44 -27.99
C TYR A 279 4.87 5.42 -27.38
N CYS A 280 4.86 5.50 -26.05
CA CYS A 280 4.08 6.51 -25.33
C CYS A 280 4.59 7.93 -25.60
N HIS A 281 3.73 8.90 -25.34
CA HIS A 281 4.11 10.31 -25.36
C HIS A 281 5.10 10.62 -24.24
N ALA A 282 6.02 11.55 -24.51
CA ALA A 282 6.92 12.04 -23.49
C ALA A 282 6.12 12.67 -22.32
N TYR A 283 6.52 12.38 -21.08
CA TYR A 283 5.90 12.89 -19.85
C TYR A 283 4.44 12.48 -19.60
N ARG A 284 3.89 11.52 -20.36
CA ARG A 284 2.56 10.95 -20.12
C ARG A 284 2.64 9.56 -19.51
N SER A 285 3.12 9.49 -18.27
CA SER A 285 3.24 8.20 -17.55
C SER A 285 1.90 7.48 -17.34
N CYS A 286 0.77 8.20 -17.42
CA CYS A 286 -0.57 7.60 -17.33
C CYS A 286 -0.92 6.66 -18.50
N GLU A 287 -0.22 6.76 -19.63
CA GLU A 287 -0.41 5.86 -20.77
C GLU A 287 0.09 4.43 -20.49
N ARG A 288 0.93 4.27 -19.44
CA ARG A 288 1.40 3.00 -18.87
C ARG A 288 1.06 2.89 -17.38
N ALA A 289 -0.18 3.20 -17.03
CA ALA A 289 -0.60 3.23 -15.62
C ALA A 289 -0.44 1.86 -14.91
N SER A 290 -0.44 0.75 -15.66
CA SER A 290 -0.32 -0.59 -15.11
C SER A 290 1.04 -0.80 -14.48
N ASN A 291 2.10 -0.37 -15.18
CA ASN A 291 3.49 -0.55 -14.76
C ASN A 291 3.79 0.09 -13.38
N GLU A 292 3.19 1.24 -13.04
CA GLU A 292 3.45 1.86 -11.74
C GLU A 292 3.00 0.98 -10.57
N ASN A 293 1.82 0.37 -10.67
CA ASN A 293 1.32 -0.50 -9.62
C ASN A 293 2.10 -1.81 -9.55
N GLN A 294 2.47 -2.38 -10.70
CA GLN A 294 3.20 -3.65 -10.78
C GLN A 294 4.63 -3.51 -10.30
N ASN A 295 5.31 -2.43 -10.70
CA ASN A 295 6.60 -2.08 -10.14
C ASN A 295 6.54 -1.90 -8.61
N ARG A 296 5.41 -1.47 -8.05
CA ARG A 296 5.25 -1.39 -6.58
C ARG A 296 5.24 -2.77 -5.93
N MET A 297 4.67 -3.79 -6.57
CA MET A 297 4.73 -5.18 -6.09
C MET A 297 6.16 -5.72 -6.13
N LEU A 298 6.89 -5.47 -7.22
CA LEU A 298 8.33 -5.80 -7.31
C LEU A 298 9.15 -5.15 -6.20
N ARG A 299 8.82 -3.90 -5.83
CA ARG A 299 9.51 -3.17 -4.77
C ARG A 299 9.23 -3.67 -3.36
N ARG A 300 8.31 -4.64 -3.16
CA ARG A 300 8.18 -5.36 -1.88
C ARG A 300 9.36 -6.30 -1.67
N TRP A 301 9.72 -7.05 -2.72
CA TRP A 301 10.84 -8.00 -2.73
C TRP A 301 12.19 -7.31 -2.93
N TRP A 302 12.26 -6.33 -3.82
CA TRP A 302 13.49 -5.57 -4.11
C TRP A 302 13.28 -4.07 -3.89
N PRO A 303 13.40 -3.61 -2.63
CA PRO A 303 13.31 -2.19 -2.28
C PRO A 303 14.19 -1.29 -3.16
N LYS A 304 13.88 0.01 -3.16
CA LYS A 304 14.73 0.96 -3.89
C LYS A 304 16.15 0.92 -3.33
N GLY A 305 17.14 0.72 -4.20
CA GLY A 305 18.54 0.56 -3.81
C GLY A 305 19.02 -0.88 -3.80
N THR A 306 18.18 -1.87 -4.07
CA THR A 306 18.64 -3.24 -4.32
C THR A 306 19.51 -3.29 -5.58
N ASN A 307 20.71 -3.86 -5.46
CA ASN A 307 21.57 -4.16 -6.58
C ASN A 307 21.09 -5.46 -7.25
N PHE A 308 20.72 -5.42 -8.53
CA PHE A 308 20.26 -6.60 -9.25
C PHE A 308 21.38 -7.56 -9.64
N ASP A 309 22.65 -7.17 -9.51
CA ASP A 309 23.79 -8.06 -9.78
C ASP A 309 23.81 -9.26 -8.85
N SER A 310 23.38 -9.09 -7.59
CA SER A 310 23.25 -10.17 -6.61
C SER A 310 21.98 -11.00 -6.78
N VAL A 311 21.03 -10.56 -7.61
CA VAL A 311 19.76 -11.27 -7.84
C VAL A 311 19.97 -12.36 -8.89
N THR A 312 19.47 -13.55 -8.58
CA THR A 312 19.54 -14.72 -9.44
C THR A 312 18.28 -14.87 -10.29
N LYS A 313 18.39 -15.57 -11.44
CA LYS A 313 17.22 -15.89 -12.27
C LYS A 313 16.17 -16.74 -11.54
N LYS A 314 16.62 -17.60 -10.61
CA LYS A 314 15.73 -18.45 -9.80
C LYS A 314 14.88 -17.61 -8.85
N GLU A 315 15.49 -16.62 -8.18
CA GLU A 315 14.75 -15.66 -7.36
C GLU A 315 13.79 -14.82 -8.20
N VAL A 316 14.22 -14.38 -9.40
CA VAL A 316 13.32 -13.67 -10.32
C VAL A 316 12.09 -14.48 -10.66
N LYS A 317 12.25 -15.77 -10.93
CA LYS A 317 11.12 -16.65 -11.24
C LYS A 317 10.18 -16.85 -10.05
N LYS A 318 10.72 -17.04 -8.85
CA LYS A 318 9.93 -17.13 -7.61
C LYS A 318 9.09 -15.86 -7.37
N VAL A 319 9.69 -14.68 -7.56
CA VAL A 319 8.97 -13.41 -7.41
C VAL A 319 7.95 -13.23 -8.53
N GLU A 320 8.24 -13.62 -9.76
CA GLU A 320 7.27 -13.62 -10.86
C GLU A 320 6.04 -14.48 -10.54
N GLU A 321 6.25 -15.70 -10.03
CA GLU A 321 5.19 -16.61 -9.60
C GLU A 321 4.36 -15.99 -8.47
N TRP A 322 5.02 -15.49 -7.43
CA TRP A 322 4.34 -14.80 -6.33
C TRP A 322 3.50 -13.60 -6.82
N ILE A 323 4.03 -12.77 -7.72
CA ILE A 323 3.30 -11.61 -8.25
C ILE A 323 2.05 -12.04 -9.04
N ASN A 324 2.16 -13.14 -9.78
CA ASN A 324 1.09 -13.66 -10.62
C ASN A 324 0.02 -14.42 -9.82
N GLU A 325 0.40 -15.04 -8.70
CA GLU A 325 -0.49 -15.75 -7.77
C GLU A 325 -1.15 -14.82 -6.74
N TYR A 326 -0.56 -13.65 -6.51
CA TYR A 326 -1.10 -12.66 -5.58
C TYR A 326 -2.56 -12.27 -5.92
N PRO A 327 -3.51 -12.35 -4.97
CA PRO A 327 -4.91 -12.01 -5.20
C PRO A 327 -5.07 -10.49 -5.40
N ARG A 328 -5.86 -10.10 -6.41
CA ARG A 328 -5.98 -8.69 -6.81
C ARG A 328 -7.41 -8.20 -6.81
N GLU A 329 -7.70 -7.18 -6.01
CA GLU A 329 -9.01 -6.53 -5.95
C GLU A 329 -9.56 -6.11 -7.34
N ILE A 330 -8.70 -5.58 -8.22
CA ILE A 330 -9.08 -5.16 -9.58
C ILE A 330 -9.57 -6.32 -10.46
N LEU A 331 -9.23 -7.55 -10.13
CA LEU A 331 -9.67 -8.76 -10.83
C LEU A 331 -10.83 -9.45 -10.10
N GLY A 332 -11.41 -8.84 -9.07
CA GLY A 332 -12.38 -9.52 -8.20
C GLY A 332 -11.70 -10.59 -7.35
N TRP A 333 -10.48 -10.30 -6.89
CA TRP A 333 -9.69 -11.12 -5.96
C TRP A 333 -9.11 -12.44 -6.48
N ILE A 334 -9.37 -12.81 -7.73
CA ILE A 334 -8.61 -13.88 -8.39
C ILE A 334 -7.17 -13.42 -8.69
N SER A 335 -6.29 -14.40 -8.87
CA SER A 335 -4.89 -14.14 -9.23
C SER A 335 -4.75 -13.73 -10.71
N SER A 336 -3.66 -13.04 -11.06
CA SER A 336 -3.40 -12.68 -12.47
C SER A 336 -3.09 -13.91 -13.32
N LYS A 337 -2.55 -14.97 -12.70
CA LYS A 337 -2.35 -16.28 -13.30
C LYS A 337 -3.69 -16.91 -13.71
N GLU A 338 -4.63 -17.02 -12.77
CA GLU A 338 -5.97 -17.57 -13.01
C GLU A 338 -6.75 -16.74 -14.04
N ALA A 339 -6.72 -15.41 -13.92
CA ALA A 339 -7.39 -14.53 -14.87
C ALA A 339 -6.86 -14.72 -16.29
N TYR A 340 -5.54 -14.84 -16.45
CA TYR A 340 -4.91 -15.10 -17.75
C TYR A 340 -5.24 -16.48 -18.31
N GLU A 341 -5.28 -17.51 -17.46
CA GLU A 341 -5.61 -18.88 -17.88
C GLU A 341 -7.07 -18.98 -18.34
N LYS A 342 -8.02 -18.36 -17.63
CA LYS A 342 -9.43 -18.28 -18.05
C LYS A 342 -9.60 -17.63 -19.42
N GLU A 343 -8.88 -16.54 -19.66
CA GLU A 343 -8.92 -15.79 -20.93
C GLU A 343 -8.14 -16.47 -22.07
N ALA A 344 -7.16 -17.31 -21.78
CA ALA A 344 -6.41 -18.04 -22.79
C ALA A 344 -7.11 -19.32 -23.27
N ILE A 345 -8.12 -19.79 -22.52
CA ILE A 345 -8.94 -20.96 -22.85
C ILE A 345 -10.25 -20.55 -23.55
N ALA A 346 -10.75 -19.34 -23.26
CA ALA A 346 -11.90 -18.72 -23.93
C ALA A 346 -11.56 -18.29 -25.36
#